data_AF-A0A1G0IJ39-F1
#
_entry.id   AF-A0A1G0IJ39-F1
#
_cell.length_a   1.000
_cell.length_b   1.000
_cell.length_c   1.000
_cell.angle_alpha   90.00
_cell.angle_beta   90.00
_cell.angle_gamma   90.00
#
_symmetry.space_group_name_H-M   'P 1'
#
loop_
_entity.id
_entity.type
_entity.pdbx_description
1 polymer ?
#
loop_
_entity_poly.entity_id
_entity_poly.type
_entity_poly.pdbx_seq_one_letter_code
_entity_poly.pdbx_strand_id
1 'polypeptide(L)'
;MKALPLFEVLPKQILSHKKKAISKVIRNELGSIEVKGSFSKLILETLKINLPLNFLESYQNANEESQRCFPYKLNTVFTLSLIENDKMKFWAARQVEAGGKLVTMQHGGCYGHYSFSTYENIERENTDAFISWGWSDNGKKIIPSPGVFISKLIEENRKNPRSEECHLILWSVTEPTSRYLTYFSAFPVTTTMYPYLKWQERFLAAVKTDVLNEILFRPRQTRQWHHYIVSRWKTLKIDTENEKEAFFNRLKNTKILVVDNLNTTFLYGLALNIPTILFWEKNSYPIRKEAKPFFELLQNAKIYHDSPESAATLLNNVAENPASWWSNRVVQNAREKFCDTYIKTSDHALREWAKILITIQT
;
A
#
# COMPACT_ATOMS: atom_id res chain seq x y z
N MET A 1 -23.48 -29.29 -10.91
CA MET A 1 -23.60 -29.00 -9.46
C MET A 1 -22.66 -27.83 -9.17
N LYS A 2 -23.17 -26.59 -9.04
CA LYS A 2 -22.31 -25.43 -8.73
C LYS A 2 -22.01 -25.48 -7.24
N ALA A 3 -20.79 -25.88 -6.87
CA ALA A 3 -20.37 -25.85 -5.48
C ALA A 3 -20.47 -24.39 -4.99
N LEU A 4 -21.30 -24.16 -3.97
CA LEU A 4 -21.35 -22.87 -3.30
C LEU A 4 -20.04 -22.69 -2.52
N PRO A 5 -19.40 -21.51 -2.56
CA PRO A 5 -18.23 -21.26 -1.72
C PRO A 5 -18.64 -21.37 -0.25
N LEU A 6 -17.99 -22.29 0.47
CA LEU A 6 -18.09 -22.38 1.93
C LEU A 6 -17.37 -21.18 2.54
N PHE A 7 -18.13 -20.27 3.15
CA PHE A 7 -17.57 -19.18 3.95
C PHE A 7 -17.39 -19.67 5.38
N GLU A 8 -16.29 -20.39 5.63
CA GLU A 8 -15.90 -20.82 6.97
C GLU A 8 -14.73 -19.96 7.45
N VAL A 9 -14.89 -19.29 8.60
CA VAL A 9 -13.77 -18.64 9.29
C VAL A 9 -13.02 -19.73 10.04
N LEU A 10 -11.93 -20.20 9.43
CA LEU A 10 -11.17 -21.33 9.97
C LEU A 10 -10.20 -20.85 11.07
N PRO A 11 -10.20 -21.48 12.26
CA PRO A 11 -9.37 -21.05 13.37
C PRO A 11 -7.88 -21.30 13.08
N LYS A 12 -7.07 -20.24 13.19
CA LYS A 12 -5.60 -20.33 13.12
C LYS A 12 -5.06 -20.90 14.43
N GLN A 13 -4.53 -22.13 14.41
CA GLN A 13 -3.78 -22.64 15.56
C GLN A 13 -2.39 -21.99 15.64
N ILE A 14 -2.10 -21.34 16.78
CA ILE A 14 -0.78 -20.78 17.09
C ILE A 14 -0.05 -21.78 17.99
N LEU A 15 0.89 -22.53 17.42
CA LEU A 15 1.75 -23.44 18.17
C LEU A 15 2.96 -22.68 18.72
N SER A 16 3.42 -23.05 19.92
CA SER A 16 4.63 -22.48 20.51
C SER A 16 5.89 -23.05 19.86
N HIS A 17 6.80 -22.17 19.44
CA HIS A 17 8.07 -22.59 18.83
C HIS A 17 9.12 -22.82 19.91
N LYS A 18 9.66 -24.05 20.00
CA LYS A 18 10.92 -24.31 20.70
C LYS A 18 12.08 -23.74 19.87
N LYS A 19 13.03 -23.07 20.52
CA LYS A 19 14.22 -22.51 19.88
C LYS A 19 15.05 -23.65 19.27
N LYS A 20 15.21 -23.67 17.94
CA LYS A 20 15.95 -24.71 17.22
C LYS A 20 17.39 -24.28 16.94
N ALA A 21 18.30 -25.25 16.92
CA ALA A 21 19.73 -25.03 16.72
C ALA A 21 20.09 -24.90 15.23
N ILE A 22 21.10 -24.07 14.95
CA ILE A 22 21.73 -23.93 13.63
C ILE A 22 22.65 -25.13 13.37
N SER A 23 22.65 -25.67 12.15
CA SER A 23 23.55 -26.77 11.75
C SER A 23 24.69 -26.26 10.87
N LYS A 24 25.89 -26.11 11.43
CA LYS A 24 27.08 -25.67 10.68
C LYS A 24 27.39 -26.56 9.47
N VAL A 25 27.11 -27.87 9.58
CA VAL A 25 27.34 -28.83 8.48
C VAL A 25 26.46 -28.48 7.29
N ILE A 26 25.13 -28.42 7.48
CA ILE A 26 24.15 -28.08 6.43
C ILE A 26 24.46 -26.69 5.83
N ARG A 27 24.84 -25.73 6.68
CA ARG A 27 25.16 -24.38 6.18
C ARG A 27 26.44 -24.34 5.35
N ASN A 28 27.45 -25.14 5.70
CA ASN A 28 28.68 -25.23 4.92
C ASN A 28 28.46 -25.90 3.56
N GLU A 29 27.49 -26.83 3.45
CA GLU A 29 27.11 -27.46 2.18
C GLU A 29 26.61 -26.44 1.15
N LEU A 30 26.01 -25.32 1.55
CA LEU A 30 25.69 -24.23 0.63
C LEU A 30 26.91 -23.75 -0.15
N GLY A 31 28.11 -23.82 0.44
CA GLY A 31 29.36 -23.42 -0.23
C GLY A 31 29.74 -24.29 -1.42
N SER A 32 29.08 -25.44 -1.62
CA SER A 32 29.26 -26.30 -2.77
C SER A 32 28.47 -25.86 -4.00
N ILE A 33 27.53 -24.92 -3.85
CA ILE A 33 26.75 -24.39 -4.97
C ILE A 33 27.68 -23.61 -5.90
N GLU A 34 27.78 -24.07 -7.15
CA GLU A 34 28.59 -23.40 -8.16
C GLU A 34 27.94 -22.05 -8.52
N VAL A 35 28.70 -20.97 -8.29
CA VAL A 35 28.26 -19.61 -8.58
C VAL A 35 29.29 -18.87 -9.44
N LYS A 36 28.81 -18.08 -10.39
CA LYS A 36 29.67 -17.28 -11.27
C LYS A 36 29.90 -15.89 -10.68
N GLY A 37 31.17 -15.51 -10.56
CA GLY A 37 31.59 -14.17 -10.16
C GLY A 37 31.74 -13.95 -8.66
N SER A 38 32.55 -12.95 -8.30
CA SER A 38 32.84 -12.60 -6.89
C SER A 38 31.62 -12.14 -6.12
N PHE A 39 30.68 -11.45 -6.76
CA PHE A 39 29.45 -10.99 -6.13
C PHE A 39 28.54 -12.15 -5.71
N SER A 40 28.26 -13.09 -6.60
CA SER A 40 27.44 -14.27 -6.27
C SER A 40 28.09 -15.13 -5.18
N LYS A 41 29.43 -15.24 -5.17
CA LYS A 41 30.17 -15.89 -4.09
C LYS A 41 29.97 -15.17 -2.75
N LEU A 42 30.05 -13.84 -2.73
CA LEU A 42 29.76 -13.05 -1.53
C LEU A 42 28.33 -13.31 -1.03
N ILE A 43 27.33 -13.29 -1.92
CA ILE A 43 25.94 -13.59 -1.55
C ILE A 43 25.85 -14.99 -0.92
N LEU A 44 26.45 -16.00 -1.55
CA LEU A 44 26.44 -17.36 -1.01
C LEU A 44 27.03 -17.43 0.41
N GLU A 45 28.17 -16.77 0.66
CA GLU A 45 28.76 -16.69 2.01
C GLU A 45 27.82 -16.00 3.01
N THR A 46 27.09 -14.96 2.60
CA THR A 46 26.11 -14.32 3.49
C THR A 46 24.91 -15.21 3.79
N LEU A 47 24.46 -16.03 2.83
CA LEU A 47 23.36 -16.98 3.04
C LEU A 47 23.72 -18.07 4.05
N LYS A 48 24.98 -18.52 4.11
CA LYS A 48 25.45 -19.45 5.16
C LYS A 48 25.22 -18.91 6.56
N ILE A 49 25.19 -17.60 6.74
CA ILE A 49 24.98 -16.97 8.06
C ILE A 49 23.51 -16.61 8.24
N ASN A 50 22.88 -16.04 7.22
CA ASN A 50 21.62 -15.31 7.37
C ASN A 50 20.38 -16.06 6.85
N LEU A 51 20.54 -17.18 6.13
CA LEU A 51 19.38 -17.90 5.58
C LEU A 51 18.48 -18.40 6.73
N PRO A 52 17.16 -18.16 6.70
CA PRO A 52 16.28 -18.52 7.81
C PRO A 52 16.18 -20.03 8.01
N LEU A 53 15.98 -20.47 9.26
CA LEU A 53 15.99 -21.90 9.63
C LEU A 53 14.96 -22.72 8.84
N ASN A 54 13.80 -22.16 8.54
CA ASN A 54 12.74 -22.85 7.80
C ASN A 54 13.09 -23.09 6.32
N PHE A 55 14.14 -22.48 5.77
CA PHE A 55 14.65 -22.81 4.44
C PHE A 55 15.72 -23.91 4.45
N LEU A 56 16.24 -24.27 5.62
CA LEU A 56 17.28 -25.29 5.78
C LEU A 56 16.95 -26.28 6.91
N GLU A 57 17.45 -26.02 8.12
CA GLU A 57 17.45 -26.98 9.23
C GLU A 57 16.05 -27.39 9.67
N SER A 58 15.08 -26.50 9.51
CA SER A 58 13.69 -26.68 9.91
C SER A 58 12.73 -26.84 8.74
N TYR A 59 13.22 -27.03 7.51
CA TYR A 59 12.38 -27.11 6.31
C TYR A 59 11.28 -28.16 6.41
N GLN A 60 11.63 -29.42 6.75
CA GLN A 60 10.65 -30.50 6.89
C GLN A 60 9.59 -30.18 7.95
N ASN A 61 10.01 -29.62 9.08
CA ASN A 61 9.08 -29.28 10.14
C ASN A 61 8.17 -28.10 9.78
N ALA A 62 8.69 -27.08 9.09
CA ALA A 62 7.88 -25.97 8.58
C ALA A 62 6.84 -26.46 7.57
N ASN A 63 7.24 -27.42 6.72
CA ASN A 63 6.35 -28.08 5.78
C ASN A 63 5.24 -28.89 6.48
N GLU A 64 5.58 -29.72 7.47
CA GLU A 64 4.59 -30.46 8.27
C GLU A 64 3.64 -29.54 9.04
N GLU A 65 4.18 -28.48 9.66
CA GLU A 65 3.37 -27.51 10.40
C GLU A 65 2.42 -26.76 9.48
N SER A 66 2.89 -26.36 8.29
CA SER A 66 2.07 -25.76 7.26
C SER A 66 0.89 -26.66 6.88
N GLN A 67 1.11 -27.97 6.68
CA GLN A 67 0.03 -28.92 6.41
C GLN A 67 -0.96 -29.04 7.56
N ARG A 68 -0.50 -29.03 8.82
CA ARG A 68 -1.40 -29.08 9.98
C ARG A 68 -2.26 -27.84 10.08
N CYS A 69 -1.70 -26.67 9.77
CA CYS A 69 -2.45 -25.41 9.75
C CYS A 69 -3.41 -25.30 8.55
N PHE A 70 -3.04 -25.91 7.42
CA PHE A 70 -3.79 -25.85 6.17
C PHE A 70 -3.94 -27.25 5.54
N PRO A 71 -4.77 -28.15 6.12
CA PRO A 71 -4.94 -29.53 5.64
C PRO A 71 -5.78 -29.65 4.36
N TYR A 72 -5.95 -28.54 3.63
CA TYR A 72 -6.88 -28.42 2.51
C TYR A 72 -6.14 -28.63 1.18
N LYS A 73 -6.87 -29.25 0.23
CA LYS A 73 -6.47 -29.34 -1.17
C LYS A 73 -7.38 -28.45 -2.01
N LEU A 74 -6.82 -27.39 -2.59
CA LEU A 74 -7.53 -26.40 -3.40
C LEU A 74 -6.93 -26.33 -4.80
N ASN A 75 -7.80 -26.22 -5.81
CA ASN A 75 -7.39 -26.01 -7.20
C ASN A 75 -7.00 -24.53 -7.46
N THR A 76 -7.40 -23.62 -6.59
CA THR A 76 -7.06 -22.20 -6.68
C THR A 76 -6.96 -21.61 -5.28
N VAL A 77 -5.85 -20.94 -4.98
CA VAL A 77 -5.59 -20.22 -3.73
C VAL A 77 -5.60 -18.73 -4.01
N PHE A 78 -6.43 -17.97 -3.32
CA PHE A 78 -6.42 -16.51 -3.36
C PHE A 78 -5.91 -15.95 -2.02
N THR A 79 -4.89 -15.08 -2.03
CA THR A 79 -4.28 -14.54 -0.80
C THR A 79 -3.72 -13.12 -0.97
N LEU A 80 -3.63 -12.36 0.12
CA LEU A 80 -3.22 -10.94 0.16
C LEU A 80 -1.94 -10.67 0.96
N SER A 81 -1.36 -11.69 1.59
CA SER A 81 -0.25 -11.50 2.54
C SER A 81 0.69 -12.71 2.53
N LEU A 82 1.04 -13.18 1.34
CA LEU A 82 1.88 -14.36 1.18
C LEU A 82 3.28 -14.12 1.78
N ILE A 83 3.85 -12.93 1.56
CA ILE A 83 5.22 -12.61 1.97
C ILE A 83 5.41 -12.75 3.49
N GLU A 84 4.42 -12.31 4.28
CA GLU A 84 4.48 -12.22 5.74
C GLU A 84 4.11 -13.53 6.46
N ASN A 85 3.69 -14.57 5.73
CA ASN A 85 3.19 -15.80 6.33
C ASN A 85 3.88 -17.04 5.74
N ASP A 86 4.96 -17.48 6.40
CA ASP A 86 5.72 -18.66 6.00
C ASP A 86 4.84 -19.91 5.88
N LYS A 87 3.96 -20.18 6.85
CA LYS A 87 3.07 -21.34 6.81
C LYS A 87 2.17 -21.33 5.57
N MET A 88 1.68 -20.16 5.18
CA MET A 88 0.89 -19.99 3.96
C MET A 88 1.76 -20.19 2.71
N LYS A 89 3.02 -19.71 2.70
CA LYS A 89 3.96 -19.94 1.59
C LYS A 89 4.21 -21.42 1.32
N PHE A 90 4.53 -22.19 2.36
CA PHE A 90 4.73 -23.64 2.24
C PHE A 90 3.47 -24.35 1.72
N TRP A 91 2.29 -23.99 2.22
CA TRP A 91 1.05 -24.62 1.79
C TRP A 91 0.70 -24.25 0.35
N ALA A 92 0.76 -22.96 0.01
CA ALA A 92 0.48 -22.46 -1.34
C ALA A 92 1.43 -23.06 -2.39
N ALA A 93 2.73 -23.15 -2.09
CA ALA A 93 3.71 -23.80 -2.97
C ALA A 93 3.29 -25.23 -3.31
N ARG A 94 2.85 -26.01 -2.31
CA ARG A 94 2.36 -27.38 -2.53
C ARG A 94 1.07 -27.45 -3.32
N GLN A 95 0.17 -26.48 -3.16
CA GLN A 95 -1.05 -26.43 -3.98
C GLN A 95 -0.67 -26.24 -5.45
N VAL A 96 0.29 -25.34 -5.72
CA VAL A 96 0.81 -25.09 -7.08
C VAL A 96 1.54 -26.30 -7.64
N GLU A 97 2.43 -26.94 -6.87
CA GLU A 97 3.12 -28.18 -7.27
C GLU A 97 2.16 -29.34 -7.59
N ALA A 98 0.99 -29.36 -6.93
CA ALA A 98 -0.08 -30.31 -7.21
C ALA A 98 -0.98 -29.94 -8.40
N GLY A 99 -0.62 -28.89 -9.16
CA GLY A 99 -1.34 -28.40 -10.34
C GLY A 99 -2.42 -27.35 -10.05
N GLY A 100 -2.50 -26.83 -8.82
CA GLY A 100 -3.36 -25.71 -8.48
C GLY A 100 -2.81 -24.36 -8.96
N LYS A 101 -3.66 -23.33 -8.92
CA LYS A 101 -3.27 -21.94 -9.23
C LYS A 101 -3.14 -21.10 -7.97
N LEU A 102 -2.19 -20.18 -7.92
CA LEU A 102 -2.01 -19.17 -6.88
C LEU A 102 -2.28 -17.77 -7.42
N VAL A 103 -3.20 -17.08 -6.76
CA VAL A 103 -3.66 -15.75 -7.12
C VAL A 103 -3.41 -14.80 -5.96
N THR A 104 -2.83 -13.64 -6.23
CA THR A 104 -2.71 -12.58 -5.24
C THR A 104 -3.36 -11.29 -5.71
N MET A 105 -3.44 -10.30 -4.83
CA MET A 105 -3.91 -8.97 -5.16
C MET A 105 -3.05 -7.91 -4.50
N GLN A 106 -2.96 -6.75 -5.15
CA GLN A 106 -2.43 -5.52 -4.59
C GLN A 106 -2.95 -5.24 -3.17
N HIS A 107 -2.00 -5.15 -2.23
CA HIS A 107 -2.29 -4.89 -0.82
C HIS A 107 -2.52 -3.40 -0.52
N GLY A 108 -1.72 -2.51 -1.13
CA GLY A 108 -1.73 -1.08 -0.84
C GLY A 108 -1.56 -0.21 -2.08
N GLY A 109 -1.70 1.10 -1.91
CA GLY A 109 -1.72 2.07 -3.01
C GLY A 109 -0.37 2.38 -3.65
N CYS A 110 0.71 1.70 -3.28
CA CYS A 110 2.04 1.92 -3.87
C CYS A 110 2.31 1.07 -5.14
N TYR A 111 1.58 -0.03 -5.30
CA TYR A 111 1.74 -0.96 -6.42
C TYR A 111 1.35 -0.28 -7.72
N GLY A 112 2.10 -0.52 -8.79
CA GLY A 112 1.85 0.12 -10.08
C GLY A 112 2.36 1.57 -10.18
N HIS A 113 2.73 2.22 -9.06
CA HIS A 113 3.28 3.58 -9.06
C HIS A 113 4.81 3.58 -8.94
N TYR A 114 5.33 2.87 -7.94
CA TYR A 114 6.75 2.88 -7.61
C TYR A 114 7.59 2.31 -8.74
N SER A 115 8.74 2.94 -8.99
CA SER A 115 9.75 2.46 -9.94
C SER A 115 10.24 1.06 -9.60
N PHE A 116 10.32 0.70 -8.32
CA PHE A 116 10.59 -0.66 -7.86
C PHE A 116 9.97 -0.94 -6.48
N SER A 117 9.58 -2.20 -6.25
CA SER A 117 9.15 -2.72 -4.95
C SER A 117 9.39 -4.22 -4.91
N THR A 118 10.19 -4.72 -3.96
CA THR A 118 10.38 -6.16 -3.81
C THR A 118 9.09 -6.88 -3.43
N TYR A 119 8.19 -6.22 -2.69
CA TYR A 119 6.89 -6.81 -2.36
C TYR A 119 6.07 -7.07 -3.61
N GLU A 120 5.91 -6.03 -4.44
CA GLU A 120 5.19 -6.16 -5.71
C GLU A 120 5.84 -7.21 -6.62
N ASN A 121 7.17 -7.16 -6.76
CA ASN A 121 7.89 -8.08 -7.64
C ASN A 121 7.74 -9.54 -7.20
N ILE A 122 7.93 -9.82 -5.91
CA ILE A 122 7.82 -11.19 -5.37
C ILE A 122 6.40 -11.72 -5.53
N GLU A 123 5.38 -10.92 -5.20
CA GLU A 123 3.98 -11.34 -5.32
C GLU A 123 3.57 -11.58 -6.77
N ARG A 124 4.05 -10.76 -7.71
CA ARG A 124 3.71 -10.92 -9.12
C ARG A 124 4.44 -12.08 -9.80
N GLU A 125 5.71 -12.30 -9.46
CA GLU A 125 6.50 -13.35 -10.11
C GLU A 125 6.12 -14.74 -9.63
N ASN A 126 5.71 -14.88 -8.36
CA ASN A 126 5.39 -16.16 -7.75
C ASN A 126 3.89 -16.51 -7.82
N THR A 127 3.14 -15.93 -8.75
CA THR A 127 1.70 -16.18 -8.90
C THR A 127 1.29 -16.39 -10.35
N ASP A 128 0.21 -17.15 -10.53
CA ASP A 128 -0.42 -17.38 -11.82
C ASP A 128 -1.19 -16.14 -12.30
N ALA A 129 -1.75 -15.39 -11.35
CA ALA A 129 -2.41 -14.11 -11.59
C ALA A 129 -2.25 -13.16 -10.40
N PHE A 130 -2.06 -11.88 -10.72
CA PHE A 130 -1.99 -10.78 -9.77
C PHE A 130 -3.12 -9.79 -10.08
N ILE A 131 -4.04 -9.59 -9.15
CA ILE A 131 -5.14 -8.65 -9.32
C ILE A 131 -4.69 -7.27 -8.83
N SER A 132 -4.83 -6.25 -9.68
CA SER A 132 -4.53 -4.86 -9.32
C SER A 132 -5.81 -4.08 -9.00
N TRP A 133 -5.66 -2.86 -8.49
CA TRP A 133 -6.78 -1.93 -8.29
C TRP A 133 -7.17 -1.15 -9.56
N GLY A 134 -6.81 -1.62 -10.75
CA GLY A 134 -7.28 -1.05 -12.02
C GLY A 134 -6.22 -0.97 -13.11
N TRP A 135 -4.94 -0.99 -12.74
CA TRP A 135 -3.84 -0.84 -13.69
C TRP A 135 -3.44 -2.18 -14.28
N SER A 136 -2.88 -2.17 -15.47
CA SER A 136 -2.28 -3.35 -16.09
C SER A 136 -0.88 -3.00 -16.56
N ASP A 137 -0.05 -4.02 -16.77
CA ASP A 137 1.08 -3.91 -17.68
C ASP A 137 0.80 -4.75 -18.91
N ASN A 138 1.58 -4.61 -19.98
CA ASN A 138 1.39 -5.37 -21.22
C ASN A 138 1.60 -6.89 -21.05
N GLY A 139 1.68 -7.41 -19.82
CA GLY A 139 1.77 -8.82 -19.47
C GLY A 139 0.42 -9.45 -19.17
N LYS A 140 0.35 -10.78 -19.32
CA LYS A 140 -0.88 -11.55 -19.06
C LYS A 140 -1.15 -11.84 -17.58
N LYS A 141 -0.19 -11.54 -16.68
CA LYS A 141 -0.28 -11.88 -15.25
C LYS A 141 -1.12 -10.87 -14.45
N ILE A 142 -1.35 -9.65 -14.95
CA ILE A 142 -2.02 -8.60 -14.17
C ILE A 142 -3.47 -8.44 -14.61
N ILE A 143 -4.40 -8.62 -13.67
CA ILE A 143 -5.83 -8.49 -13.91
C ILE A 143 -6.32 -7.20 -13.24
N PRO A 144 -6.66 -6.15 -14.01
CA PRO A 144 -7.21 -4.94 -13.44
C PRO A 144 -8.62 -5.17 -12.90
N SER A 145 -8.86 -4.76 -11.66
CA SER A 145 -10.13 -4.99 -10.97
C SER A 145 -10.59 -3.75 -10.19
N PRO A 146 -11.91 -3.49 -10.11
CA PRO A 146 -12.39 -2.43 -9.25
C PRO A 146 -12.11 -2.74 -7.77
N GLY A 147 -11.73 -1.73 -7.00
CA GLY A 147 -11.59 -1.87 -5.55
C GLY A 147 -12.95 -2.05 -4.89
N VAL A 148 -13.23 -3.23 -4.32
CA VAL A 148 -14.53 -3.55 -3.69
C VAL A 148 -14.86 -2.58 -2.56
N PHE A 149 -13.90 -2.37 -1.65
CA PHE A 149 -14.11 -1.53 -0.47
C PHE A 149 -14.41 -0.07 -0.85
N ILE A 150 -13.62 0.51 -1.75
CA ILE A 150 -13.83 1.90 -2.18
C ILE A 150 -15.10 2.06 -3.02
N SER A 151 -15.46 1.07 -3.83
CA SER A 151 -16.73 1.09 -4.58
C SER A 151 -17.94 1.10 -3.64
N LYS A 152 -17.89 0.27 -2.59
CA LYS A 152 -18.92 0.26 -1.54
C LYS A 152 -18.99 1.60 -0.79
N LEU A 153 -17.83 2.19 -0.47
CA LEU A 153 -17.78 3.48 0.22
C LEU A 153 -18.36 4.62 -0.64
N ILE A 154 -18.12 4.61 -1.95
CA ILE A 154 -18.74 5.55 -2.89
C ILE A 154 -20.26 5.36 -2.94
N GLU A 155 -20.74 4.12 -3.00
CA GLU A 155 -22.17 3.81 -2.96
C GLU A 155 -22.83 4.33 -1.67
N GLU A 156 -22.19 4.11 -0.52
CA GLU A 156 -22.63 4.61 0.78
C GLU A 156 -22.67 6.14 0.82
N ASN A 157 -21.66 6.82 0.27
CA ASN A 157 -21.61 8.28 0.18
C ASN A 157 -22.67 8.85 -0.77
N ARG A 158 -23.10 8.13 -1.81
CA ARG A 158 -24.23 8.55 -2.66
C ARG A 158 -25.56 8.45 -1.92
N LYS A 159 -25.73 7.41 -1.09
CA LYS A 159 -26.94 7.20 -0.27
C LYS A 159 -27.03 8.17 0.91
N ASN A 160 -25.89 8.48 1.52
CA ASN A 160 -25.76 9.45 2.60
C ASN A 160 -24.73 10.50 2.19
N PRO A 161 -25.14 11.52 1.41
CA PRO A 161 -24.25 12.58 0.99
C PRO A 161 -23.55 13.22 2.19
N ARG A 162 -22.32 13.65 1.95
CA ARG A 162 -21.54 14.38 2.95
C ARG A 162 -22.29 15.66 3.32
N SER A 163 -22.27 16.02 4.60
CA SER A 163 -22.84 17.28 5.09
C SER A 163 -22.29 18.47 4.30
N GLU A 164 -23.13 19.48 4.06
CA GLU A 164 -22.69 20.76 3.49
C GLU A 164 -21.67 21.47 4.40
N GLU A 165 -21.66 21.16 5.71
CA GLU A 165 -20.74 21.70 6.73
C GLU A 165 -19.39 20.98 6.80
N CYS A 166 -18.82 20.58 5.66
CA CYS A 166 -17.45 20.09 5.63
C CYS A 166 -16.48 21.25 5.95
N HIS A 167 -15.82 21.19 7.10
CA HIS A 167 -14.97 22.27 7.59
C HIS A 167 -13.52 21.84 7.83
N LEU A 168 -13.22 20.54 7.77
CA LEU A 168 -11.92 20.02 8.17
C LEU A 168 -10.90 20.02 7.02
N ILE A 169 -9.71 20.59 7.25
CA ILE A 169 -8.54 20.31 6.41
C ILE A 169 -7.79 19.15 7.06
N LEU A 170 -7.85 17.96 6.47
CA LEU A 170 -7.17 16.77 7.01
C LEU A 170 -5.82 16.64 6.34
N TRP A 171 -4.73 16.75 7.10
CA TRP A 171 -3.39 16.46 6.59
C TRP A 171 -2.93 15.09 7.07
N SER A 172 -2.95 14.10 6.17
CA SER A 172 -2.50 12.74 6.48
C SER A 172 -1.04 12.56 6.10
N VAL A 173 -0.24 12.14 7.07
CA VAL A 173 1.20 11.91 6.89
C VAL A 173 1.57 10.46 7.17
N THR A 174 2.67 10.02 6.56
CA THR A 174 3.28 8.75 6.92
C THR A 174 4.26 8.91 8.10
N GLU A 175 4.48 7.79 8.80
CA GLU A 175 5.63 7.65 9.69
C GLU A 175 6.89 7.40 8.86
N PRO A 176 8.07 7.85 9.31
CA PRO A 176 9.34 7.39 8.76
C PRO A 176 9.52 5.88 8.94
N THR A 177 10.22 5.22 8.02
CA THR A 177 10.46 3.78 8.11
C THR A 177 11.33 3.37 9.30
N SER A 178 11.26 2.07 9.61
CA SER A 178 12.26 1.33 10.40
C SER A 178 13.69 1.82 10.18
N ARG A 179 14.47 1.96 11.26
CA ARG A 179 15.92 2.30 11.29
C ARG A 179 16.73 1.54 10.23
N TYR A 180 16.32 0.30 9.98
CA TYR A 180 16.95 -0.60 9.03
C TYR A 180 16.03 -0.88 7.85
N LEU A 181 16.65 -1.05 6.68
CA LEU A 181 15.99 -1.52 5.47
C LEU A 181 15.48 -2.94 5.71
N THR A 182 14.17 -3.13 5.71
CA THR A 182 13.54 -4.45 5.83
C THR A 182 13.16 -5.05 4.48
N TYR A 183 13.14 -4.23 3.42
CA TYR A 183 12.89 -4.63 2.05
C TYR A 183 13.34 -3.53 1.09
N PHE A 184 13.66 -3.88 -0.15
CA PHE A 184 14.05 -2.91 -1.17
C PHE A 184 12.79 -2.36 -1.86
N SER A 185 12.51 -1.08 -1.68
CA SER A 185 11.45 -0.40 -2.42
C SER A 185 11.82 1.06 -2.70
N ALA A 186 11.12 1.67 -3.65
CA ALA A 186 11.14 3.10 -3.89
C ALA A 186 10.51 3.93 -2.75
N PHE A 187 10.14 3.30 -1.63
CA PHE A 187 9.66 3.99 -0.45
C PHE A 187 10.83 4.73 0.24
N PRO A 188 10.62 5.94 0.75
CA PRO A 188 11.67 6.66 1.47
C PRO A 188 12.11 5.87 2.71
N VAL A 189 13.44 5.72 2.89
CA VAL A 189 14.05 4.98 4.01
C VAL A 189 14.57 5.95 5.08
N THR A 190 15.13 5.48 6.19
CA THR A 190 15.52 6.35 7.32
C THR A 190 16.45 7.51 6.99
N THR A 191 17.32 7.36 5.99
CA THR A 191 18.20 8.43 5.52
C THR A 191 17.42 9.63 4.94
N THR A 192 16.15 9.45 4.58
CA THR A 192 15.26 10.51 4.10
C THR A 192 14.37 11.09 5.20
N MET A 193 14.47 10.63 6.46
CA MET A 193 13.62 11.12 7.56
C MET A 193 13.84 12.61 7.85
N TYR A 194 15.10 13.04 7.96
CA TYR A 194 15.39 14.45 8.21
C TYR A 194 14.94 15.36 7.05
N PRO A 195 15.26 15.04 5.77
CA PRO A 195 14.68 15.74 4.63
C PRO A 195 13.14 15.78 4.63
N TYR A 196 12.48 14.67 4.97
CA TYR A 196 11.02 14.59 5.05
C TYR A 196 10.44 15.50 6.14
N LEU A 197 11.04 15.54 7.33
CA LEU A 197 10.64 16.48 8.38
C LEU A 197 10.85 17.94 7.96
N LYS A 198 11.97 18.25 7.29
CA LYS A 198 12.21 19.58 6.72
C LYS A 198 11.21 19.95 5.64
N TRP A 199 10.74 18.97 4.86
CA TRP A 199 9.67 19.15 3.88
C TRP A 199 8.36 19.60 4.56
N GLN A 200 8.00 18.94 5.66
CA GLN A 200 6.81 19.27 6.45
C GLN A 200 6.95 20.64 7.15
N GLU A 201 8.13 20.98 7.68
CA GLU A 201 8.40 22.29 8.28
C GLU A 201 8.27 23.44 7.27
N ARG A 202 8.74 23.25 6.04
CA ARG A 202 8.60 24.23 4.95
C ARG A 202 7.13 24.44 4.56
N PHE A 203 6.34 23.38 4.51
CA PHE A 203 4.90 23.47 4.27
C PHE A 203 4.23 24.29 5.36
N LEU A 204 4.44 23.93 6.62
CA LEU A 204 3.90 24.62 7.79
C LEU A 204 4.26 26.11 7.82
N ALA A 205 5.50 26.46 7.45
CA ALA A 205 5.96 27.85 7.42
C ALA A 205 5.32 28.69 6.30
N ALA A 206 4.84 28.06 5.22
CA ALA A 206 4.23 28.74 4.08
C ALA A 206 2.69 28.83 4.16
N VAL A 207 2.05 28.04 5.03
CA VAL A 207 0.60 28.10 5.26
C VAL A 207 0.25 29.32 6.13
N LYS A 208 -0.79 30.07 5.73
CA LYS A 208 -1.27 31.22 6.51
C LYS A 208 -1.83 30.77 7.86
N THR A 209 -1.70 31.61 8.89
CA THR A 209 -2.06 31.26 10.27
C THR A 209 -3.51 30.84 10.46
N ASP A 210 -4.45 31.50 9.78
CA ASP A 210 -5.88 31.17 9.76
C ASP A 210 -6.12 29.76 9.19
N VAL A 211 -5.54 29.47 8.02
CA VAL A 211 -5.64 28.15 7.37
C VAL A 211 -4.97 27.07 8.23
N LEU A 212 -3.82 27.37 8.83
CA LEU A 212 -3.10 26.44 9.71
C LEU A 212 -3.95 26.00 10.90
N ASN A 213 -4.78 26.89 11.46
CA ASN A 213 -5.67 26.58 12.58
C ASN A 213 -6.81 25.63 12.20
N GLU A 214 -7.10 25.46 10.91
CA GLU A 214 -8.09 24.52 10.39
C GLU A 214 -7.51 23.13 10.08
N ILE A 215 -6.18 23.02 10.04
CA ILE A 215 -5.50 21.76 9.75
C ILE A 215 -5.60 20.82 10.96
N LEU A 216 -6.17 19.64 10.73
CA LEU A 216 -6.02 18.48 11.59
C LEU A 216 -4.93 17.58 11.02
N PHE A 217 -3.82 17.50 11.73
CA PHE A 217 -2.68 16.67 11.39
C PHE A 217 -2.89 15.23 11.85
N ARG A 218 -2.91 14.29 10.92
CA ARG A 218 -3.12 12.86 11.19
C ARG A 218 -1.85 12.06 10.90
N PRO A 219 -0.99 11.83 11.90
CA PRO A 219 0.13 10.93 11.77
C PRO A 219 -0.34 9.47 11.82
N ARG A 220 0.41 8.58 11.18
CA ARG A 220 0.34 7.15 11.51
C ARG A 220 0.73 6.99 12.98
N GLN A 221 -0.14 6.42 13.80
CA GLN A 221 0.10 6.38 15.24
C GLN A 221 0.91 5.14 15.63
N THR A 222 2.22 5.31 15.67
CA THR A 222 3.05 4.56 16.60
C THR A 222 3.27 5.41 17.84
N ARG A 223 3.40 4.75 19.00
CA ARG A 223 3.58 5.45 20.28
C ARG A 223 4.78 6.41 20.25
N GLN A 224 5.88 6.00 19.61
CA GLN A 224 7.11 6.80 19.56
C GLN A 224 6.97 8.01 18.64
N TRP A 225 6.39 7.84 17.45
CA TRP A 225 6.26 8.93 16.49
C TRP A 225 5.25 9.99 16.93
N HIS A 226 4.13 9.56 17.54
CA HIS A 226 3.16 10.48 18.09
C HIS A 226 3.78 11.45 19.11
N HIS A 227 4.55 10.92 20.08
CA HIS A 227 5.25 11.77 21.06
C HIS A 227 6.24 12.74 20.39
N TYR A 228 6.98 12.29 19.38
CA TYR A 228 7.92 13.14 18.65
C TYR A 228 7.21 14.32 17.96
N ILE A 229 6.15 14.06 17.20
CA ILE A 229 5.38 15.09 16.49
C ILE A 229 4.74 16.08 17.47
N VAL A 230 4.05 15.59 18.51
CA VAL A 230 3.42 16.43 19.53
C VAL A 230 4.45 17.35 20.20
N SER A 231 5.66 16.83 20.47
CA SER A 231 6.73 17.63 21.07
C SER A 231 7.28 18.71 20.13
N ARG A 232 7.30 18.44 18.82
CA ARG A 232 7.89 19.29 17.78
C ARG A 232 6.95 20.42 17.34
N TRP A 233 5.67 20.14 17.16
CA TRP A 233 4.67 21.08 16.64
C TRP A 233 3.50 21.25 17.60
N LYS A 234 3.76 21.94 18.72
CA LYS A 234 2.79 22.13 19.81
C LYS A 234 1.52 22.88 19.43
N THR A 235 1.56 23.68 18.36
CA THR A 235 0.45 24.51 17.90
C THR A 235 -0.48 23.79 16.92
N LEU A 236 -0.08 22.63 16.40
CA LEU A 236 -0.85 21.89 15.41
C LEU A 236 -1.90 21.03 16.10
N LYS A 237 -3.14 21.04 15.60
CA LYS A 237 -4.17 20.10 16.05
C LYS A 237 -3.80 18.72 15.55
N ILE A 238 -3.62 17.75 16.45
CA ILE A 238 -3.20 16.39 16.11
C ILE A 238 -4.36 15.43 16.34
N ASP A 239 -4.62 14.59 15.33
CA ASP A 239 -5.58 13.51 15.40
C ASP A 239 -5.01 12.33 16.22
N THR A 240 -5.65 12.05 17.34
CA THR A 240 -5.26 11.00 18.31
C THR A 240 -6.05 9.70 18.14
N GLU A 241 -6.97 9.59 17.18
CA GLU A 241 -7.73 8.36 16.94
C GLU A 241 -7.00 7.38 15.99
N ASN A 242 -6.61 6.20 16.50
CA ASN A 242 -5.83 5.22 15.73
C ASN A 242 -6.66 4.21 14.93
N GLU A 243 -7.97 4.15 15.17
CA GLU A 243 -8.81 3.16 14.51
C GLU A 243 -8.87 3.42 13.00
N LYS A 244 -8.95 2.35 12.19
CA LYS A 244 -9.00 2.48 10.73
C LYS A 244 -10.27 3.24 10.31
N GLU A 245 -11.35 2.95 11.01
CA GLU A 245 -12.67 3.55 10.91
C GLU A 245 -12.60 5.06 11.16
N ALA A 246 -11.73 5.51 12.08
CA ALA A 246 -11.53 6.92 12.36
C ALA A 246 -11.07 7.69 11.11
N PHE A 247 -10.16 7.13 10.29
CA PHE A 247 -9.73 7.80 9.06
C PHE A 247 -10.91 8.06 8.10
N PHE A 248 -11.71 7.02 7.81
CA PHE A 248 -12.86 7.18 6.90
C PHE A 248 -13.95 8.07 7.49
N ASN A 249 -14.12 8.07 8.81
CA ASN A 249 -15.01 9.02 9.49
C ASN A 249 -14.51 10.46 9.36
N ARG A 250 -13.20 10.71 9.48
CA ARG A 250 -12.61 12.04 9.24
C ARG A 250 -12.79 12.48 7.78
N LEU A 251 -12.61 11.57 6.82
CA LEU A 251 -12.83 11.88 5.40
C LEU A 251 -14.24 12.39 5.11
N LYS A 252 -15.28 11.89 5.79
CA LYS A 252 -16.66 12.38 5.61
C LYS A 252 -16.79 13.89 5.88
N ASN A 253 -16.03 14.43 6.83
CA ASN A 253 -16.06 15.85 7.21
C ASN A 253 -14.94 16.69 6.57
N THR A 254 -14.09 16.09 5.72
CA THR A 254 -12.88 16.71 5.17
C THR A 254 -13.16 17.57 3.94
N LYS A 255 -13.08 18.90 4.05
CA LYS A 255 -13.22 19.79 2.88
C LYS A 255 -11.99 19.76 1.96
N ILE A 256 -10.79 19.57 2.52
CA ILE A 256 -9.54 19.39 1.76
C ILE A 256 -8.72 18.29 2.43
N LEU A 257 -8.33 17.29 1.64
CA LEU A 257 -7.35 16.29 2.05
C LEU A 257 -5.96 16.74 1.59
N VAL A 258 -5.00 16.79 2.49
CA VAL A 258 -3.60 17.05 2.18
C VAL A 258 -2.80 15.78 2.45
N VAL A 259 -1.95 15.35 1.51
CA VAL A 259 -1.12 14.14 1.64
C VAL A 259 0.30 14.42 1.14
N ASP A 260 1.31 14.04 1.93
CA ASP A 260 2.72 14.33 1.66
C ASP A 260 3.56 13.09 1.27
N ASN A 261 2.88 12.03 0.87
CA ASN A 261 3.49 10.73 0.59
C ASN A 261 2.69 9.96 -0.47
N LEU A 262 3.38 9.04 -1.16
CA LEU A 262 2.80 8.24 -2.25
C LEU A 262 2.27 6.88 -1.75
N ASN A 263 1.59 6.86 -0.60
CA ASN A 263 0.95 5.65 -0.06
C ASN A 263 -0.54 5.55 -0.44
N THR A 264 -1.30 4.73 0.27
CA THR A 264 -2.71 4.43 -0.06
C THR A 264 -3.67 5.60 0.15
N THR A 265 -3.41 6.48 1.13
CA THR A 265 -4.40 7.46 1.61
C THR A 265 -4.95 8.36 0.51
N PHE A 266 -4.08 8.89 -0.35
CA PHE A 266 -4.50 9.86 -1.35
C PHE A 266 -5.46 9.26 -2.39
N LEU A 267 -5.32 7.96 -2.69
CA LEU A 267 -6.20 7.27 -3.63
C LEU A 267 -7.66 7.33 -3.17
N TYR A 268 -7.90 7.16 -1.86
CA TYR A 268 -9.24 7.27 -1.30
C TYR A 268 -9.80 8.69 -1.43
N GLY A 269 -8.99 9.72 -1.19
CA GLY A 269 -9.40 11.12 -1.38
C GLY A 269 -9.82 11.41 -2.82
N LEU A 270 -9.00 10.99 -3.79
CA LEU A 270 -9.30 11.15 -5.21
C LEU A 270 -10.56 10.38 -5.62
N ALA A 271 -10.68 9.10 -5.23
CA ALA A 271 -11.81 8.25 -5.58
C ALA A 271 -13.14 8.75 -4.97
N LEU A 272 -13.11 9.31 -3.77
CA LEU A 272 -14.29 9.89 -3.10
C LEU A 272 -14.60 11.31 -3.56
N ASN A 273 -13.90 11.82 -4.58
CA ASN A 273 -14.04 13.19 -5.08
C ASN A 273 -13.86 14.27 -4.00
N ILE A 274 -12.88 14.09 -3.11
CA ILE A 274 -12.52 15.08 -2.09
C ILE A 274 -11.44 15.99 -2.67
N PRO A 275 -11.55 17.34 -2.57
CA PRO A 275 -10.45 18.24 -2.89
C PRO A 275 -9.15 17.77 -2.24
N THR A 276 -8.18 17.39 -3.06
CA THR A 276 -6.98 16.69 -2.58
C THR A 276 -5.73 17.39 -3.07
N ILE A 277 -4.87 17.82 -2.14
CA ILE A 277 -3.57 18.42 -2.42
C ILE A 277 -2.47 17.42 -2.05
N LEU A 278 -1.66 17.07 -3.04
CA LEU A 278 -0.58 16.11 -2.93
C LEU A 278 0.75 16.85 -3.00
N PHE A 279 1.68 16.57 -2.09
CA PHE A 279 2.99 17.23 -2.14
C PHE A 279 4.12 16.39 -1.58
N TRP A 280 5.01 15.92 -2.44
CA TRP A 280 6.18 15.17 -2.02
C TRP A 280 7.32 15.40 -2.98
N GLU A 281 8.54 15.21 -2.48
CA GLU A 281 9.74 15.30 -3.29
C GLU A 281 9.78 14.18 -4.33
N LYS A 282 9.88 14.55 -5.61
CA LYS A 282 9.91 13.61 -6.75
C LYS A 282 11.00 12.55 -6.62
N ASN A 283 12.16 12.91 -6.08
CA ASN A 283 13.29 12.00 -5.91
C ASN A 283 13.12 11.04 -4.73
N SER A 284 12.32 11.42 -3.73
CA SER A 284 12.00 10.57 -2.58
C SER A 284 10.99 9.46 -2.94
N TYR A 285 10.20 9.65 -4.00
CA TYR A 285 9.23 8.67 -4.49
C TYR A 285 9.39 8.45 -6.01
N PRO A 286 10.44 7.74 -6.45
CA PRO A 286 10.67 7.54 -7.88
C PRO A 286 9.56 6.69 -8.50
N ILE A 287 8.88 7.26 -9.49
CA ILE A 287 7.71 6.69 -10.17
C ILE A 287 8.13 5.95 -11.45
N ARG A 288 7.50 4.79 -11.72
CA ARG A 288 7.75 3.97 -12.94
C ARG A 288 7.28 4.67 -14.22
N LYS A 289 7.85 4.27 -15.35
CA LYS A 289 7.62 4.91 -16.65
C LYS A 289 6.13 4.96 -17.02
N GLU A 290 5.41 3.88 -16.77
CA GLU A 290 4.00 3.68 -17.10
C GLU A 290 3.09 4.62 -16.31
N ALA A 291 3.49 4.99 -15.08
CA ALA A 291 2.71 5.86 -14.21
C ALA A 291 3.00 7.35 -14.39
N LYS A 292 4.17 7.72 -14.94
CA LYS A 292 4.58 9.12 -15.12
C LYS A 292 3.52 10.00 -15.81
N PRO A 293 2.89 9.59 -16.93
CA PRO A 293 1.90 10.42 -17.60
C PRO A 293 0.71 10.79 -16.71
N PHE A 294 0.30 9.89 -15.80
CA PHE A 294 -0.82 10.13 -14.89
C PHE A 294 -0.44 11.10 -13.76
N PHE A 295 0.79 11.02 -13.23
CA PHE A 295 1.28 12.00 -12.26
C PHE A 295 1.52 13.38 -12.89
N GLU A 296 1.91 13.44 -14.17
CA GLU A 296 1.99 14.69 -14.93
C GLU A 296 0.61 15.34 -15.10
N LEU A 297 -0.44 14.55 -15.36
CA LEU A 297 -1.82 15.07 -15.35
C LEU A 297 -2.20 15.69 -14.00
N LEU A 298 -1.88 15.02 -12.90
CA LEU A 298 -2.12 15.54 -11.55
C LEU A 298 -1.32 16.82 -11.28
N GLN A 299 -0.07 16.89 -11.74
CA GLN A 299 0.79 18.08 -11.56
C GLN A 299 0.27 19.27 -12.37
N ASN A 300 -0.13 19.05 -13.63
CA ASN A 300 -0.69 20.08 -14.51
C ASN A 300 -2.02 20.63 -13.96
N ALA A 301 -2.82 19.79 -13.33
CA ALA A 301 -4.06 20.17 -12.64
C ALA A 301 -3.84 20.84 -11.27
N LYS A 302 -2.59 20.97 -10.81
CA LYS A 302 -2.24 21.43 -9.45
C LYS A 302 -2.81 20.54 -8.34
N ILE A 303 -3.08 19.27 -8.63
CA ILE A 303 -3.40 18.26 -7.62
C ILE A 303 -2.10 17.80 -6.95
N TYR A 304 -1.04 17.60 -7.74
CA TYR A 304 0.30 17.24 -7.25
C TYR A 304 1.28 18.40 -7.36
N HIS A 305 2.04 18.62 -6.29
CA HIS A 305 3.07 19.63 -6.16
C HIS A 305 4.41 18.98 -5.81
N ASP A 306 5.48 19.45 -6.45
CA ASP A 306 6.85 19.01 -6.21
C ASP A 306 7.59 19.93 -5.22
N SER A 307 6.89 20.86 -4.56
CA SER A 307 7.43 21.66 -3.46
C SER A 307 6.37 21.93 -2.36
N PRO A 308 6.79 22.03 -1.09
CA PRO A 308 5.93 22.42 0.01
C PRO A 308 5.27 23.79 -0.20
N GLU A 309 6.02 24.76 -0.71
CA GLU A 309 5.57 26.14 -0.88
C GLU A 309 4.48 26.25 -1.96
N SER A 310 4.61 25.49 -3.05
CA SER A 310 3.59 25.47 -4.10
C SER A 310 2.27 24.87 -3.58
N ALA A 311 2.35 23.80 -2.79
CA ALA A 311 1.18 23.18 -2.17
C ALA A 311 0.52 24.10 -1.14
N ALA A 312 1.32 24.76 -0.28
CA ALA A 312 0.83 25.73 0.68
C ALA A 312 0.18 26.95 -0.01
N THR A 313 0.76 27.42 -1.11
CA THR A 313 0.18 28.50 -1.92
C THR A 313 -1.20 28.13 -2.44
N LEU A 314 -1.35 26.91 -3.00
CA LEU A 314 -2.67 26.44 -3.42
C LEU A 314 -3.63 26.36 -2.24
N LEU A 315 -3.22 25.73 -1.14
CA LEU A 315 -4.05 25.57 0.06
C LEU A 315 -4.55 26.93 0.57
N ASN A 316 -3.66 27.91 0.71
CA ASN A 316 -3.99 29.26 1.16
C ASN A 316 -5.00 29.99 0.26
N ASN A 317 -5.05 29.64 -1.02
CA ASN A 317 -5.96 30.27 -1.99
C ASN A 317 -7.34 29.60 -2.02
N VAL A 318 -7.42 28.32 -1.66
CA VAL A 318 -8.64 27.50 -1.82
C VAL A 318 -9.24 27.03 -0.50
N ALA A 319 -8.61 27.33 0.64
CA ALA A 319 -9.08 26.87 1.96
C ALA A 319 -10.53 27.29 2.26
N GLU A 320 -10.91 28.52 1.91
CA GLU A 320 -12.27 29.05 2.10
C GLU A 320 -13.27 28.44 1.10
N ASN A 321 -12.87 28.34 -0.18
CA ASN A 321 -13.72 27.80 -1.24
C ASN A 321 -12.96 26.76 -2.09
N PRO A 322 -12.87 25.49 -1.64
CA PRO A 322 -12.15 24.44 -2.35
C PRO A 322 -12.76 24.15 -3.73
N ALA A 323 -14.07 24.36 -3.87
CA ALA A 323 -14.82 24.11 -5.11
C ALA A 323 -14.39 25.03 -6.26
N SER A 324 -13.84 26.22 -5.96
CA SER A 324 -13.35 27.19 -6.96
C SER A 324 -12.24 26.61 -7.86
N TRP A 325 -11.41 25.73 -7.30
CA TRP A 325 -10.38 24.99 -8.04
C TRP A 325 -10.84 23.58 -8.39
N TRP A 326 -11.40 22.86 -7.41
CA TRP A 326 -11.66 21.43 -7.57
C TRP A 326 -12.72 21.12 -8.62
N SER A 327 -13.75 21.97 -8.77
CA SER A 327 -14.83 21.78 -9.74
C SER A 327 -14.41 22.08 -11.19
N ASN A 328 -13.19 22.59 -11.40
CA ASN A 328 -12.68 22.86 -12.73
C ASN A 328 -12.60 21.58 -13.56
N ARG A 329 -13.06 21.63 -14.81
CA ARG A 329 -13.11 20.47 -15.72
C ARG A 329 -11.73 19.84 -15.95
N VAL A 330 -10.66 20.63 -16.03
CA VAL A 330 -9.28 20.12 -16.20
C VAL A 330 -8.85 19.33 -14.97
N VAL A 331 -9.18 19.82 -13.77
CA VAL A 331 -8.87 19.16 -12.49
C VAL A 331 -9.64 17.85 -12.34
N GLN A 332 -10.96 17.87 -12.59
CA GLN A 332 -11.79 16.68 -12.53
C GLN A 332 -11.36 15.61 -13.54
N ASN A 333 -11.05 16.00 -14.78
CA ASN A 333 -10.59 15.07 -15.81
C ASN A 333 -9.20 14.46 -15.48
N ALA A 334 -8.28 15.22 -14.89
CA ALA A 334 -7.01 14.68 -14.43
C ALA A 334 -7.20 13.64 -13.32
N ARG A 335 -8.07 13.95 -12.34
CA ARG A 335 -8.46 13.03 -11.27
C ARG A 335 -9.12 11.76 -11.81
N GLU A 336 -10.11 11.88 -12.70
CA GLU A 336 -10.83 10.73 -13.29
C GLU A 336 -9.89 9.78 -14.00
N LYS A 337 -9.06 10.29 -14.90
CA LYS A 337 -8.07 9.48 -15.62
C LYS A 337 -7.13 8.74 -14.67
N PHE A 338 -6.72 9.39 -13.59
CA PHE A 338 -5.89 8.78 -12.56
C PHE A 338 -6.66 7.67 -11.82
N CYS A 339 -7.88 7.95 -11.35
CA CYS A 339 -8.72 7.00 -10.61
C CYS A 339 -9.09 5.77 -11.46
N ASP A 340 -9.48 5.96 -12.72
CA ASP A 340 -9.84 4.88 -13.64
C ASP A 340 -8.70 3.88 -13.83
N THR A 341 -7.46 4.34 -13.65
CA THR A 341 -6.25 3.53 -13.79
C THR A 341 -5.79 2.94 -12.45
N TYR A 342 -5.73 3.73 -11.38
CA TYR A 342 -5.01 3.33 -10.16
C TYR A 342 -5.88 3.07 -8.93
N ILE A 343 -7.17 3.40 -9.00
CA ILE A 343 -8.17 3.04 -8.00
C ILE A 343 -9.54 2.91 -8.66
N LYS A 344 -9.63 1.98 -9.61
CA LYS A 344 -10.84 1.73 -10.39
C LYS A 344 -12.00 1.43 -9.45
N THR A 345 -13.15 2.03 -9.72
CA THR A 345 -14.38 1.82 -8.96
C THR A 345 -15.47 1.33 -9.90
N SER A 346 -16.49 0.64 -9.35
CA SER A 346 -17.62 0.15 -10.14
C SER A 346 -18.85 -0.06 -9.26
N ASP A 347 -20.01 0.39 -9.76
CA ASP A 347 -21.33 0.12 -9.15
C ASP A 347 -21.68 -1.39 -9.20
N HIS A 348 -20.90 -2.18 -9.93
CA HIS A 348 -21.05 -3.62 -10.06
C HIS A 348 -19.78 -4.37 -9.64
N ALA A 349 -18.95 -3.77 -8.77
CA ALA A 349 -17.66 -4.33 -8.35
C ALA A 349 -17.75 -5.81 -7.94
N LEU A 350 -18.74 -6.21 -7.13
CA LEU A 350 -18.90 -7.61 -6.72
C LEU A 350 -19.20 -8.56 -7.90
N ARG A 351 -19.96 -8.11 -8.90
CA ARG A 351 -20.25 -8.91 -10.11
C ARG A 351 -19.03 -9.04 -11.00
N GLU A 352 -18.24 -7.97 -11.15
CA GLU A 352 -16.97 -7.99 -11.87
C GLU A 352 -15.97 -8.93 -11.20
N TRP A 353 -15.85 -8.86 -9.86
CA TRP A 353 -15.04 -9.77 -9.07
C TRP A 353 -15.45 -11.23 -9.23
N ALA A 354 -16.76 -11.53 -9.18
CA ALA A 354 -17.26 -12.87 -9.41
C ALA A 354 -16.83 -13.41 -10.79
N LYS A 355 -16.91 -12.58 -11.84
CA LYS A 355 -16.44 -12.97 -13.18
C LYS A 355 -14.94 -13.22 -13.22
N ILE A 356 -14.14 -12.37 -12.60
CA ILE A 356 -12.68 -12.53 -12.52
C ILE A 356 -12.34 -13.87 -11.85
N LEU A 357 -12.93 -14.15 -10.68
CA LEU A 357 -12.64 -15.38 -9.93
C LEU A 357 -13.08 -16.64 -10.68
N ILE A 358 -14.23 -16.61 -11.37
CA ILE A 358 -14.68 -17.73 -12.22
C ILE A 358 -13.70 -17.94 -13.39
N THR A 359 -13.24 -16.86 -14.02
CA THR A 359 -12.32 -16.94 -15.17
C THR A 359 -10.95 -17.48 -14.78
N ILE A 360 -10.47 -17.18 -13.58
CA ILE A 360 -9.19 -17.71 -13.10
C ILE A 360 -9.28 -19.20 -12.77
N GLN A 361 -10.44 -19.68 -12.34
CA GLN A 361 -10.66 -21.10 -12.02
C GLN A 361 -10.65 -22.01 -13.26
N THR A 362 -11.18 -21.53 -14.38
CA THR A 362 -11.10 -22.21 -15.69
C THR A 362 -9.69 -22.14 -16.24
#